data_AF-A0A085BCF0-F1
#
_entry.id   AF-A0A085BCF0-F1
#
_cell.length_a   1.000
_cell.length_b   1.000
_cell.length_c   1.000
_cell.angle_alpha   90.00
_cell.angle_beta   90.00
_cell.angle_gamma   90.00
#
_symmetry.space_group_name_H-M   'P 1'
#
loop_
_entity.id
_entity.type
_entity.pdbx_description
1 polymer ?
#
loop_
_entity_poly.entity_id
_entity_poly.type
_entity_poly.pdbx_seq_one_letter_code
_entity_poly.pdbx_strand_id
1 'polypeptide(L)' 'MKKQLYVYAGLIILFVAYNFYKPVKDERMDAIINILFASVLFLYIAYIAYLVLKRIGKKDK' A
#
# COMPACT_ATOMS: atom_id res chain seq x y z
N MET A 1 11.00 6.14 8.90
CA MET A 1 9.59 6.55 9.04
C MET A 1 9.20 7.48 7.90
N LYS A 2 9.67 8.74 7.86
CA LYS A 2 9.32 9.71 6.79
C LYS A 2 9.50 9.17 5.36
N LYS A 3 10.68 8.59 5.05
CA LYS A 3 10.96 7.97 3.74
C LYS A 3 9.98 6.85 3.35
N GLN A 4 9.60 5.99 4.29
CA GLN A 4 8.65 4.90 4.05
C GLN A 4 7.23 5.45 3.82
N LEU A 5 6.86 6.53 4.51
CA LEU A 5 5.59 7.22 4.30
C LEU A 5 5.50 7.85 2.89
N TYR A 6 6.58 8.45 2.39
CA TYR A 6 6.61 8.98 1.02
C TYR A 6 6.48 7.87 -0.04
N VAL A 7 7.13 6.73 0.19
CA VAL A 7 6.97 5.56 -0.69
C VAL A 7 5.53 5.06 -0.66
N TYR A 8 4.92 4.97 0.52
CA TYR A 8 3.51 4.56 0.64
C TYR A 8 2.56 5.53 -0.07
N ALA A 9 2.76 6.83 0.10
CA ALA A 9 1.98 7.85 -0.60
C ALA A 9 2.15 7.74 -2.13
N GLY A 10 3.36 7.48 -2.62
CA GLY A 10 3.62 7.21 -4.04
C GLY A 10 2.86 5.97 -4.56
N LEU A 11 2.83 4.89 -3.79
CA LEU A 11 2.07 3.67 -4.13
C LEU A 11 0.55 3.95 -4.19
N ILE A 12 0.02 4.76 -3.27
CA ILE A 12 -1.40 5.16 -3.29
C ILE A 12 -1.69 5.99 -4.54
N ILE A 13 -0.87 6.99 -4.85
CA ILE A 13 -1.05 7.84 -6.03
C ILE A 13 -1.03 7.00 -7.31
N LEU A 14 -0.10 6.05 -7.41
CA LEU A 14 -0.02 5.13 -8.54
C LEU A 14 -1.28 4.28 -8.69
N PHE A 15 -1.79 3.73 -7.59
CA PHE A 15 -3.02 2.93 -7.58
C PHE A 15 -4.25 3.73 -7.99
N VAL A 16 -4.38 4.96 -7.47
CA VAL A 16 -5.47 5.87 -7.82
C VAL A 16 -5.37 6.27 -9.28
N ALA A 17 -4.18 6.63 -9.78
CA ALA A 17 -3.97 6.98 -11.17
C ALA A 17 -4.32 5.82 -12.12
N TYR A 18 -3.93 4.59 -11.76
CA TYR A 18 -4.29 3.38 -12.51
C TYR A 18 -5.81 3.22 -12.61
N ASN A 19 -6.53 3.36 -11.50
CA ASN A 19 -8.00 3.27 -11.47
C ASN A 19 -8.70 4.41 -12.24
N PHE A 20 -8.11 5.62 -12.24
CA PHE A 20 -8.67 6.78 -12.94
C PHE A 20 -8.52 6.74 -14.46
N TYR A 21 -7.43 6.14 -14.98
CA TYR A 21 -7.09 6.25 -16.40
C TYR A 21 -7.97 5.41 -17.34
N LYS A 22 -8.54 4.31 -16.84
CA LYS A 22 -9.68 3.52 -17.35
C LYS A 22 -9.55 2.09 -16.79
N PRO A 23 -10.53 1.58 -16.04
CA PRO A 23 -10.53 0.19 -15.60
C PRO A 23 -10.53 -0.76 -16.81
N VAL A 24 -10.00 -1.96 -16.61
CA VAL A 24 -9.98 -2.99 -17.66
C VAL A 24 -11.44 -3.34 -18.00
N LYS A 25 -11.77 -3.43 -19.30
CA LYS A 25 -13.16 -3.71 -19.74
C LYS A 25 -13.73 -5.01 -19.20
N ASP A 26 -12.86 -5.98 -18.91
CA ASP A 26 -13.24 -7.24 -18.26
C ASP A 26 -13.30 -7.03 -16.75
N GLU A 27 -14.51 -7.11 -16.19
CA GLU A 27 -14.79 -6.90 -14.77
C GLU A 27 -14.02 -7.85 -13.86
N ARG A 28 -13.78 -9.10 -14.29
CA ARG A 28 -13.02 -10.07 -13.49
C ARG A 28 -11.55 -9.69 -13.47
N MET A 29 -11.02 -9.27 -14.61
CA MET A 29 -9.63 -8.82 -14.71
C MET A 29 -9.41 -7.56 -13.89
N ASP A 30 -10.32 -6.59 -13.96
CA ASP A 30 -10.24 -5.35 -13.17
C ASP A 30 -10.29 -5.62 -11.66
N ALA A 31 -11.20 -6.52 -11.23
CA ALA A 31 -11.29 -6.94 -9.84
C ALA A 31 -9.99 -7.61 -9.34
N ILE A 32 -9.40 -8.51 -10.14
CA ILE A 32 -8.13 -9.16 -9.80
C ILE A 32 -7.03 -8.11 -9.62
N ILE A 33 -6.93 -7.15 -10.52
CA ILE A 33 -5.89 -6.12 -10.47
C ILE A 33 -6.09 -5.24 -9.23
N ASN A 34 -7.32 -4.84 -8.93
CA ASN A 34 -7.64 -4.07 -7.73
C ASN A 34 -7.31 -4.81 -6.44
N ILE A 35 -7.63 -6.11 -6.36
CA ILE A 35 -7.24 -6.96 -5.23
C ILE A 35 -5.72 -7.02 -5.11
N LEU A 36 -5.01 -7.18 -6.22
CA LEU A 36 -3.54 -7.28 -6.23
C LEU A 36 -2.91 -5.99 -5.70
N PHE A 37 -3.32 -4.83 -6.21
CA PHE A 37 -2.82 -3.54 -5.72
C PHE A 37 -3.18 -3.28 -4.27
N ALA A 38 -4.43 -3.54 -3.87
CA ALA A 38 -4.86 -3.39 -2.49
C ALA A 38 -4.05 -4.29 -1.54
N SER A 39 -3.74 -5.52 -1.96
CA SER A 39 -2.92 -6.45 -1.17
C SER A 39 -1.49 -5.92 -0.95
N VAL A 40 -0.87 -5.32 -1.97
CA VAL A 40 0.47 -4.71 -1.88
C VAL A 40 0.46 -3.49 -0.96
N LEU A 41 -0.54 -2.61 -1.11
CA LEU A 41 -0.72 -1.45 -0.23
C LEU A 41 -0.92 -1.89 1.22
N PHE A 42 -1.75 -2.90 1.45
CA PHE A 42 -2.03 -3.42 2.77
C PHE A 42 -0.79 -4.06 3.42
N LEU A 43 -0.03 -4.86 2.66
CA LEU A 43 1.20 -5.46 3.15
C LEU A 43 2.23 -4.39 3.55
N TYR A 44 2.37 -3.34 2.75
CA TYR A 44 3.34 -2.28 3.01
C TYR A 44 2.98 -1.47 4.27
N ILE A 45 1.71 -1.14 4.47
CA ILE A 45 1.29 -0.45 5.71
C ILE A 45 1.40 -1.35 6.93
N ALA A 46 1.10 -2.64 6.82
CA ALA A 46 1.31 -3.61 7.89
C ALA A 46 2.79 -3.73 8.27
N TYR A 47 3.68 -3.73 7.29
CA TYR A 47 5.13 -3.69 7.52
C TYR A 47 5.57 -2.40 8.24
N ILE A 48 5.04 -1.25 7.82
CA ILE A 48 5.31 0.02 8.51
C ILE A 48 4.81 -0.03 9.96
N ALA A 49 3.60 -0.53 10.20
CA ALA A 49 3.03 -0.66 11.54
C ALA A 49 3.89 -1.60 12.42
N TYR A 50 4.33 -2.73 11.88
CA TYR A 50 5.27 -3.63 12.56
C TYR A 50 6.58 -2.92 12.93
N LEU A 51 7.17 -2.15 11.99
CA LEU A 51 8.37 -1.37 12.28
C LEU A 51 8.15 -0.29 13.34
N VAL A 52 6.96 0.35 13.36
CA VAL A 52 6.59 1.33 14.40
C VAL A 52 6.57 0.64 15.76
N LEU A 53 5.81 -0.44 15.89
CA LEU A 53 5.66 -1.20 17.14
C LEU A 53 7.02 -1.72 17.63
N LYS A 54 7.83 -2.27 16.73
CA LYS A 54 9.18 -2.76 17.05
C LYS A 54 10.11 -1.65 17.57
N ARG A 55 9.97 -0.42 17.08
CA ARG A 55 10.76 0.72 17.56
C ARG A 55 10.28 1.22 18.92
N ILE A 56 8.98 1.24 19.15
CA ILE A 56 8.41 1.62 20.44
C ILE A 56 8.82 0.60 21.51
N GLY A 57 8.62 -0.70 21.25
CA GLY A 57 8.99 -1.77 22.19
C GLY A 57 10.51 -1.94 22.42
N LYS A 58 11.37 -1.31 21.61
CA LYS A 58 12.82 -1.23 21.86
C LYS A 58 13.24 -0.01 22.67
N LYS A 59 12.38 1.00 22.81
CA LYS A 59 12.68 2.25 23.52
C LYS A 59 12.40 2.14 25.03
N ASP A 60 11.61 1.13 25.44
CA ASP A 60 11.29 0.78 26.82
C ASP A 60 12.24 -0.27 27.44
N LYS A 61 13.28 -0.70 26.74
CA LYS A 61 14.37 -1.54 27.26
C LYS A 61 15.69 -0.79 27.19
#